data_AF-A0A524NLD6-F1
#
_entry.id   AF-A0A524NLD6-F1
#
_cell.length_a   1.000
_cell.length_b   1.000
_cell.length_c   1.000
_cell.angle_alpha   90.00
_cell.angle_beta   90.00
_cell.angle_gamma   90.00
#
_symmetry.space_group_name_H-M   'P 1'
#
loop_
_entity.id
_entity.type
_entity.pdbx_description
1 polymer ?
#
loop_
_entity_poly.entity_id
_entity_poly.type
_entity_poly.pdbx_seq_one_letter_code
_entity_poly.pdbx_strand_id
1 'polypeptide(L)'
;MPIEIFISGKNWILSLAELTAYFKSREIGFVIQFFSGEFFALSFEKDFDASVIADFGGTIKIGEVKAKFPTETIKEAFLKKNKHAKKQITEALASSGLVDG
;
A
#
# COMPACT_ATOMS: atom_id res chain seq x y z
N MET A 1 7.49 -2.79 10.21
CA MET A 1 6.76 -3.74 9.35
C MET A 1 6.40 -3.02 8.07
N PRO A 2 6.84 -3.52 6.90
CA PRO A 2 6.42 -2.98 5.61
C PRO A 2 4.88 -3.06 5.47
N ILE A 3 4.32 -2.15 4.69
CA ILE A 3 2.89 -2.18 4.35
C ILE A 3 2.80 -2.50 2.87
N GLU A 4 2.10 -3.59 2.56
CA GLU A 4 1.74 -3.98 1.21
C GLU A 4 0.34 -3.44 0.88
N ILE A 5 0.18 -2.95 -0.34
CA ILE A 5 -1.07 -2.46 -0.91
C ILE A 5 -1.51 -3.45 -1.97
N PHE A 6 -2.67 -4.06 -1.76
CA PHE A 6 -3.33 -4.95 -2.71
C PHE A 6 -4.44 -4.19 -3.42
N ILE A 7 -4.28 -3.90 -4.71
CA ILE A 7 -5.30 -3.24 -5.53
C ILE A 7 -6.34 -4.28 -5.91
N SER A 8 -7.58 -4.08 -5.49
CA SER A 8 -8.64 -5.06 -5.68
C SER A 8 -9.18 -5.07 -7.12
N GLY A 9 -9.58 -6.25 -7.57
CA GLY A 9 -10.31 -6.47 -8.81
C GLY A 9 -11.69 -5.80 -8.82
N LYS A 10 -12.38 -5.90 -9.96
CA LYS A 10 -13.76 -5.41 -10.13
C LYS A 10 -14.72 -5.94 -9.04
N ASN A 11 -14.49 -7.16 -8.57
CA ASN A 11 -15.21 -7.74 -7.43
C ASN A 11 -14.28 -7.79 -6.21
N TRP A 12 -14.27 -6.70 -5.44
CA TRP A 12 -13.41 -6.57 -4.26
C TRP A 12 -13.72 -7.62 -3.18
N ILE A 13 -14.96 -8.13 -3.10
CA ILE A 13 -15.35 -9.17 -2.14
C ILE A 13 -14.62 -10.47 -2.46
N LEU A 14 -14.61 -10.87 -3.74
CA LEU A 14 -13.85 -12.04 -4.19
C LEU A 14 -12.34 -11.85 -4.00
N SER A 15 -11.85 -10.64 -4.27
CA SER A 15 -10.44 -10.27 -4.09
C SER A 15 -10.01 -10.46 -2.64
N LEU A 16 -10.81 -9.94 -1.70
CA LEU A 16 -10.58 -10.08 -0.27
C LEU A 16 -10.71 -11.52 0.20
N ALA A 17 -11.70 -12.27 -0.32
CA ALA A 17 -11.89 -13.67 0.03
C ALA A 17 -10.70 -14.53 -0.40
N GLU A 18 -10.16 -14.30 -1.60
CA GLU A 18 -8.98 -15.01 -2.12
C GLU A 18 -7.74 -14.74 -1.26
N LEU A 19 -7.44 -13.47 -0.97
CA LEU A 19 -6.34 -13.08 -0.08
C LEU A 19 -6.49 -13.69 1.32
N THR A 20 -7.68 -13.57 1.91
CA THR A 20 -7.96 -14.08 3.25
C THR A 20 -7.84 -15.61 3.31
N ALA A 21 -8.35 -16.31 2.31
CA ALA A 21 -8.26 -17.77 2.22
C ALA A 21 -6.79 -18.21 2.11
N TYR A 22 -6.01 -17.53 1.27
CA TYR A 22 -4.59 -17.82 1.10
C TYR A 22 -3.82 -17.62 2.41
N PHE A 23 -3.94 -16.44 3.05
CA PHE A 23 -3.22 -16.16 4.29
C PHE A 23 -3.60 -17.11 5.42
N LYS A 24 -4.90 -17.42 5.57
CA LYS A 24 -5.37 -18.38 6.57
C LYS A 24 -4.84 -19.79 6.33
N SER A 25 -4.84 -20.27 5.09
CA SER A 25 -4.36 -21.62 4.74
C SER A 25 -2.87 -21.86 5.05
N ARG A 26 -2.10 -20.76 5.18
CA ARG A 26 -0.65 -20.75 5.40
C ARG A 26 -0.26 -20.19 6.77
N GLU A 27 -1.24 -19.92 7.63
CA GLU A 27 -1.04 -19.34 8.95
C GLU A 27 -0.20 -18.05 8.91
N ILE A 28 -0.39 -17.24 7.86
CA ILE A 28 0.30 -15.97 7.68
C ILE A 28 -0.42 -14.92 8.54
N GLY A 29 0.26 -14.44 9.59
CA GLY A 29 -0.22 -13.35 10.44
C GLY A 29 -0.15 -12.00 9.73
N PHE A 30 -1.28 -11.28 9.71
CA PHE A 30 -1.37 -9.94 9.11
C PHE A 30 -2.31 -9.02 9.90
N VAL A 31 -2.08 -7.72 9.77
CA VAL A 31 -2.90 -6.65 10.35
C VAL A 31 -3.39 -5.74 9.23
N ILE A 32 -4.69 -5.43 9.26
CA ILE A 32 -5.30 -4.48 8.33
C ILE A 32 -4.94 -3.06 8.79
N GLN A 33 -4.16 -2.36 7.98
CA GLN A 33 -3.77 -0.95 8.21
C GLN A 33 -4.80 0.00 7.61
N PHE A 34 -5.36 -0.36 6.46
CA PHE A 34 -6.44 0.38 5.81
C PHE A 34 -7.27 -0.55 4.92
N PHE A 35 -8.54 -0.23 4.76
CA PHE A 35 -9.47 -0.99 3.95
C PHE A 35 -10.33 -0.07 3.09
N SER A 36 -10.42 -0.36 1.80
CA SER A 36 -11.45 0.15 0.89
C SER A 36 -11.86 -0.93 -0.11
N GLY A 37 -12.94 -0.68 -0.85
CA GLY A 37 -13.32 -1.52 -1.98
C GLY A 37 -12.43 -1.36 -3.22
N GLU A 38 -11.39 -0.52 -3.16
CA GLU A 38 -10.43 -0.30 -4.25
C GLU A 38 -9.06 -0.89 -3.93
N PHE A 39 -8.68 -0.92 -2.64
CA PHE A 39 -7.44 -1.52 -2.20
C PHE A 39 -7.46 -1.89 -0.71
N PHE A 40 -6.56 -2.80 -0.34
CA PHE A 40 -6.33 -3.22 1.03
C PHE A 40 -4.87 -2.93 1.40
N ALA A 41 -4.62 -2.25 2.51
CA ALA A 41 -3.27 -2.03 3.01
C ALA A 41 -3.04 -2.95 4.22
N LEU A 42 -2.08 -3.87 4.09
CA LEU A 42 -1.80 -4.89 5.09
C LEU A 42 -0.34 -4.77 5.55
N SER A 43 -0.11 -4.99 6.85
CA SER A 43 1.22 -5.25 7.38
C SER A 43 1.31 -6.68 7.85
N PHE A 44 2.44 -7.34 7.61
CA PHE A 44 2.65 -8.74 7.99
C PHE A 44 3.53 -8.84 9.24
N GLU A 45 3.23 -9.82 10.10
CA GLU A 45 3.99 -10.05 11.34
C GLU A 45 5.41 -10.54 11.08
N LYS A 46 5.59 -11.23 9.95
CA LYS A 46 6.87 -11.69 9.41
C LYS A 46 7.06 -11.14 8.00
N ASP A 47 8.29 -11.15 7.50
CA ASP A 47 8.57 -10.78 6.12
C ASP A 47 7.74 -11.65 5.17
N PHE A 48 7.00 -10.98 4.28
CA PHE A 48 6.13 -11.60 3.32
C PHE A 48 6.51 -11.09 1.93
N ASP A 49 6.92 -12.01 1.05
CA ASP A 49 7.15 -11.69 -0.34
C ASP A 49 5.81 -11.68 -1.08
N ALA A 50 5.28 -10.49 -1.35
CA ALA A 50 3.99 -10.35 -1.99
C ALA A 50 3.98 -10.75 -3.48
N SER A 51 5.15 -10.98 -4.10
CA SER A 51 5.22 -11.46 -5.48
C SER A 51 4.62 -12.86 -5.66
N VAL A 52 4.56 -13.66 -4.59
CA VAL A 52 4.01 -15.03 -4.60
C VAL A 52 2.48 -15.07 -4.84
N ILE A 53 1.82 -13.92 -4.74
CA ILE A 53 0.38 -13.76 -4.99
C ILE A 53 0.08 -12.74 -6.09
N ALA A 54 1.07 -12.38 -6.91
CA ALA A 54 0.90 -11.45 -8.03
C ALA A 54 -0.09 -11.96 -9.10
N ASP A 55 -0.25 -13.28 -9.21
CA ASP A 55 -1.13 -13.93 -10.20
C ASP A 55 -2.56 -14.17 -9.69
N PHE A 56 -2.92 -13.62 -8.53
CA PHE A 56 -4.27 -13.77 -7.96
C PHE A 56 -5.31 -13.09 -8.85
N GLY A 57 -6.35 -13.85 -9.24
CA GLY A 57 -7.36 -13.35 -10.16
C GLY A 57 -8.15 -12.16 -9.60
N GLY A 58 -8.22 -12.05 -8.27
CA GLY A 58 -8.82 -10.92 -7.56
C GLY A 58 -7.89 -9.73 -7.31
N THR A 59 -6.57 -9.85 -7.50
CA THR A 59 -5.64 -8.74 -7.22
C THR A 59 -5.09 -8.18 -8.52
N ILE A 60 -5.40 -6.92 -8.82
CA ILE A 60 -4.96 -6.28 -10.08
C ILE A 60 -3.47 -5.96 -10.02
N LYS A 61 -3.02 -5.42 -8.88
CA LYS A 61 -1.63 -4.97 -8.65
C LYS A 61 -1.30 -5.07 -7.17
N ILE A 62 -0.01 -5.23 -6.89
CA ILE A 62 0.55 -5.17 -5.54
C ILE A 62 1.61 -4.08 -5.54
N GLY A 63 1.66 -3.29 -4.47
CA GLY A 63 2.69 -2.28 -4.28
C GLY A 63 3.08 -2.14 -2.81
N GLU A 64 4.27 -1.64 -2.56
CA GLU A 64 4.80 -1.46 -1.21
C GLU A 64 4.76 0.04 -0.83
N VAL A 65 4.40 0.35 0.42
CA VAL A 65 4.48 1.72 0.94
C VAL A 65 5.92 2.08 1.26
N LYS A 66 6.55 2.85 0.38
CA LYS A 66 7.92 3.34 0.54
C LYS A 66 8.06 4.64 1.35
N ALA A 67 7.00 5.45 1.44
CA ALA A 67 7.01 6.70 2.20
C ALA A 67 5.62 7.00 2.79
N LYS A 68 5.60 7.65 3.96
CA LYS A 68 4.37 8.11 4.64
C LYS A 68 4.52 9.56 5.03
N PHE A 69 3.45 10.33 4.83
CA PHE A 69 3.41 11.74 5.18
C PHE A 69 2.19 12.02 6.07
N PRO A 70 2.30 12.94 7.04
CA PRO A 70 1.14 13.42 7.78
C PRO A 70 0.10 14.01 6.84
N THR A 71 -1.19 13.75 7.11
CA THR A 71 -2.31 14.25 6.31
C THR A 71 -2.26 15.76 6.14
N GLU A 72 -1.92 16.50 7.20
CA GLU A 72 -1.82 17.96 7.14
C GLU A 72 -0.72 18.42 6.17
N THR A 73 0.42 17.74 6.12
CA THR A 73 1.49 18.02 5.15
C THR A 73 1.02 17.80 3.71
N ILE A 74 0.26 16.72 3.45
CA ILE A 74 -0.35 16.46 2.13
C ILE A 74 -1.35 17.56 1.76
N LYS A 75 -2.22 17.96 2.70
CA LYS A 75 -3.21 19.04 2.46
C LYS A 75 -2.53 20.36 2.12
N GLU A 76 -1.53 20.76 2.89
CA GLU A 76 -0.76 21.98 2.62
C GLU A 76 -0.13 21.94 1.22
N ALA A 77 0.54 20.85 0.87
CA ALA A 77 1.25 20.72 -0.39
C ALA A 77 0.32 20.71 -1.62
N PHE A 78 -0.77 19.94 -1.59
CA PHE A 78 -1.59 19.66 -2.78
C PHE A 78 -2.93 20.40 -2.81
N LEU A 79 -3.61 20.56 -1.67
CA LEU A 79 -4.89 21.30 -1.63
C LEU A 79 -4.64 22.80 -1.56
N LYS A 80 -3.75 23.24 -0.67
CA LYS A 80 -3.41 24.67 -0.51
C LYS A 80 -2.30 25.13 -1.45
N LYS A 81 -1.72 24.23 -2.25
CA LYS A 81 -0.64 24.49 -3.22
C LYS A 81 0.58 25.17 -2.59
N ASN A 82 0.88 24.85 -1.33
CA ASN A 82 2.02 25.40 -0.61
C ASN A 82 3.33 24.83 -1.19
N LYS A 83 4.15 25.70 -1.80
CA LYS A 83 5.40 25.33 -2.46
C LYS A 83 6.42 24.72 -1.49
N HIS A 84 6.47 25.19 -0.25
CA HIS A 84 7.42 24.68 0.75
C HIS A 84 7.06 23.26 1.18
N ALA A 85 5.78 23.02 1.50
CA ALA A 85 5.31 21.68 1.84
C ALA A 85 5.47 20.70 0.67
N LYS A 86 5.23 21.14 -0.56
CA LYS A 86 5.47 20.32 -1.76
C LYS A 86 6.95 19.97 -1.92
N LYS A 87 7.85 20.94 -1.72
CA LYS A 87 9.31 20.73 -1.79
C LYS A 87 9.78 19.71 -0.73
N GLN A 88 9.30 19.83 0.50
CA GLN A 88 9.61 18.86 1.57
C GLN A 88 9.18 17.43 1.21
N ILE A 89 7.99 17.26 0.61
CA ILE A 89 7.53 15.94 0.15
C ILE A 89 8.44 15.42 -0.98
N THR A 90 8.76 16.26 -1.97
CA THR A 90 9.62 15.85 -3.10
C THR A 90 11.02 15.46 -2.63
N GLU A 91 11.63 16.20 -1.70
CA GLU A 91 12.93 15.88 -1.12
C GLU A 91 12.91 14.56 -0.35
N ALA A 92 11.85 14.33 0.43
CA ALA A 92 11.65 13.07 1.15
C ALA A 92 11.41 11.88 0.21
N LEU A 93 10.75 12.10 -0.94
CA LEU A 93 10.59 11.06 -1.96
C LEU A 93 11.92 10.77 -2.69
N ALA A 94 12.70 11.80 -3.01
CA ALA A 94 14.00 11.63 -3.66
C ALA A 94 14.99 10.86 -2.76
N SER A 95 15.01 11.14 -1.45
CA SER A 95 15.85 10.41 -0.50
C SER A 95 15.37 8.98 -0.21
N SER A 96 14.11 8.65 -0.54
CA SER A 96 13.55 7.30 -0.37
C SER A 96 13.89 6.34 -1.52
N GLY A 97 14.60 6.78 -2.56
CA GLY A 97 14.95 5.97 -3.73
C GLY A 97 13.77 5.65 -4.66
N LEU A 98 12.64 6.35 -4.49
CA LEU A 98 11.43 6.21 -5.31
C LEU A 98 11.50 6.96 -6.65
N VAL A 99 12.47 7.85 -6.80
CA VAL A 99 12.64 8.70 -7.98
C VAL A 99 14.07 8.48 -8.47
N ASP A 100 14.23 7.86 -9.64
CA ASP A 100 15.48 7.98 -10.39
C ASP A 100 15.64 9.46 -10.77
N GLY A 101 16.82 10.01 -10.50
CA GLY A 101 17.16 11.40 -10.78
C GLY A 101 17.06 11.76 -12.26
#